data_AF-A0A7M7ITF8-F1
#
_entry.id   AF-A0A7M7ITF8-F1
#
_cell.length_a   1.000
_cell.length_b   1.000
_cell.length_c   1.000
_cell.angle_alpha   90.00
_cell.angle_beta   90.00
_cell.angle_gamma   90.00
#
_symmetry.space_group_name_H-M   'P 1'
#
loop_
_entity.id
_entity.type
_entity.pdbx_description
1 polymer ?
#
loop_
_entity_poly.entity_id
_entity_poly.type
_entity_poly.pdbx_seq_one_letter_code
_entity_poly.pdbx_strand_id
1 'polypeptide(L)'
;MNPVHVSVAREARLRVFLYDHLHPDSINIVRRKEAFNDIANTVRNEFNNAIIIDADRANAIYCYLRREYSSINLRLARGELDIGMLTNKQIEILSSMQFLEHFARHRNGERNVNLRGV
;
A
#
# COMPACT_ATOMS: atom_id res chain seq x y z
N MET A 1 -12.72 -4.68 -4.29
CA MET A 1 -11.42 -5.28 -3.91
C MET A 1 -11.67 -6.23 -2.75
N ASN A 2 -10.86 -7.28 -2.55
CA ASN A 2 -11.06 -8.20 -1.41
C ASN A 2 -10.88 -7.44 -0.07
N PRO A 3 -11.80 -7.54 0.91
CA PRO A 3 -11.66 -6.88 2.22
C PRO A 3 -10.32 -7.15 2.92
N VAL A 4 -9.75 -8.34 2.75
CA VAL A 4 -8.42 -8.70 3.28
C VAL A 4 -7.33 -7.80 2.69
N HIS A 5 -7.39 -7.51 1.39
CA HIS A 5 -6.41 -6.64 0.73
C HIS A 5 -6.50 -5.20 1.26
N VAL A 6 -7.73 -4.72 1.51
CA VAL A 6 -7.96 -3.39 2.11
C VAL A 6 -7.33 -3.33 3.50
N SER A 7 -7.59 -4.35 4.34
CA SER A 7 -7.06 -4.40 5.72
C SER A 7 -5.53 -4.49 5.74
N VAL A 8 -4.92 -5.33 4.88
CA VAL A 8 -3.45 -5.39 4.72
C VAL A 8 -2.87 -4.04 4.31
N ALA A 9 -3.48 -3.34 3.35
CA ALA A 9 -3.03 -2.00 2.93
C ALA A 9 -3.14 -0.97 4.07
N ARG A 10 -4.24 -0.99 4.82
CA ARG A 10 -4.47 -0.13 5.98
C ARG A 10 -3.41 -0.36 7.05
N GLU A 11 -3.11 -1.61 7.38
CA GLU A 11 -2.10 -1.95 8.37
C GLU A 11 -0.67 -1.65 7.89
N ALA A 12 -0.38 -1.88 6.61
CA ALA A 12 0.92 -1.52 6.03
C ALA A 12 1.18 -0.01 6.07
N ARG A 13 0.14 0.82 5.88
CA ARG A 13 0.22 2.29 5.99
C ARG A 13 0.72 2.76 7.36
N LEU A 14 0.44 2.02 8.44
CA LEU A 14 0.87 2.38 9.79
C LEU A 14 2.37 2.08 10.03
N ARG A 15 3.03 1.38 9.11
CA ARG A 15 4.39 0.85 9.27
C ARG A 15 5.30 1.44 8.19
N VAL A 16 5.72 2.69 8.39
CA VAL A 16 6.47 3.50 7.42
C VAL A 16 7.67 2.76 6.81
N PHE A 17 8.44 2.06 7.65
CA PHE A 17 9.64 1.33 7.22
C PHE A 17 9.40 0.20 6.21
N LEU A 18 8.15 -0.25 6.04
CA LEU A 18 7.82 -1.24 5.01
C LEU A 18 7.90 -0.66 3.60
N TYR A 19 7.67 0.66 3.45
CA TYR A 19 7.62 1.35 2.17
C TYR A 19 8.64 2.49 1.99
N ASP A 20 9.25 2.97 3.07
CA ASP A 20 10.36 3.91 3.05
C ASP A 20 11.72 3.19 3.07
N HIS A 21 12.48 3.25 1.98
CA HIS A 21 13.80 2.64 1.85
C HIS A 21 14.93 3.39 2.58
N LEU A 22 14.69 4.61 3.08
CA LEU A 22 15.65 5.35 3.91
C LEU A 22 15.47 5.06 5.40
N HIS A 23 14.33 4.48 5.78
CA HIS A 23 14.10 4.13 7.17
C HIS A 23 15.15 3.11 7.62
N PRO A 24 15.81 3.27 8.77
CA PRO A 24 16.85 2.34 9.25
C PRO A 24 16.37 0.88 9.30
N ASP A 25 15.14 0.67 9.75
CA ASP A 25 14.52 -0.67 9.80
C ASP A 25 14.06 -1.22 8.43
N SER A 26 14.15 -0.47 7.34
CA SER A 26 13.68 -0.91 6.02
C SER A 26 14.47 -2.08 5.46
N ILE A 27 15.75 -2.19 5.83
CA ILE A 27 16.66 -3.29 5.47
C ILE A 27 16.69 -4.39 6.54
N ASN A 28 16.07 -4.16 7.71
CA ASN A 28 16.08 -5.11 8.81
C ASN A 28 15.04 -6.21 8.56
N ILE A 29 15.53 -7.37 8.10
CA ILE A 29 14.69 -8.53 7.75
C ILE A 29 13.83 -8.99 8.94
N VAL A 30 14.38 -8.98 10.16
CA VAL A 30 13.68 -9.41 11.37
C VAL A 30 12.49 -8.48 11.65
N ARG A 31 12.73 -7.16 11.67
CA ARG A 31 11.68 -6.14 11.87
C ARG A 31 10.57 -6.22 10.83
N ARG A 32 10.93 -6.45 9.56
CA ARG A 32 9.94 -6.62 8.48
C ARG A 32 9.09 -7.86 8.70
N LYS A 33 9.71 -8.98 9.10
CA LYS A 33 8.99 -10.22 9.38
C LYS A 33 8.04 -10.05 10.57
N GLU A 34 8.49 -9.41 11.65
CA GLU A 34 7.64 -9.04 12.80
C GLU A 34 6.45 -8.20 12.37
N ALA A 35 6.67 -7.15 11.58
CA ALA A 35 5.57 -6.33 11.07
C ALA A 35 4.52 -7.13 10.28
N PHE A 36 4.94 -8.05 9.41
CA PHE A 36 3.97 -8.87 8.67
C PHE A 36 3.27 -9.91 9.52
N ASN A 37 3.91 -10.42 10.58
CA ASN A 37 3.22 -11.22 11.60
C ASN A 37 2.15 -10.39 12.30
N ASP A 38 2.46 -9.15 12.69
CA ASP A 38 1.49 -8.27 13.35
C ASP A 38 0.32 -7.93 12.42
N ILE A 39 0.59 -7.63 11.14
CA ILE A 39 -0.44 -7.40 10.13
C ILE A 39 -1.34 -8.63 10.02
N ALA A 40 -0.76 -9.83 9.89
CA ALA A 40 -1.52 -11.07 9.78
C ALA A 40 -2.40 -11.31 11.02
N ASN A 41 -1.87 -11.04 12.23
CA ASN A 41 -2.62 -11.17 13.47
C ASN A 41 -3.81 -10.20 13.53
N THR A 42 -3.60 -8.92 13.20
CA THR A 42 -4.67 -7.92 13.17
C THR A 42 -5.76 -8.31 12.17
N VAL A 43 -5.38 -8.70 10.96
CA VAL A 43 -6.33 -9.12 9.93
C VAL A 43 -7.12 -10.36 10.38
N ARG A 44 -6.45 -11.37 10.96
CA ARG A 44 -7.15 -12.56 11.47
C ARG A 44 -8.19 -12.22 12.54
N ASN A 45 -7.84 -11.32 13.46
CA ASN A 45 -8.75 -10.87 14.51
C ASN A 45 -9.96 -10.10 13.94
N GLU A 46 -9.75 -9.28 12.92
CA GLU A 46 -10.84 -8.54 12.25
C GLU A 46 -11.82 -9.45 11.51
N PHE A 47 -11.35 -10.58 10.97
CA PHE A 47 -12.17 -11.55 10.22
C PHE A 47 -12.45 -12.85 10.99
N ASN A 48 -12.48 -12.79 12.33
CA ASN A 48 -12.86 -13.90 13.22
C ASN A 48 -12.11 -15.22 12.96
N ASN A 49 -10.84 -15.17 12.57
CA ASN A 49 -10.02 -16.34 12.20
C ASN A 49 -10.56 -17.21 11.05
N ALA A 50 -11.65 -16.81 10.38
CA ALA A 50 -12.20 -17.53 9.22
C ALA A 50 -11.25 -17.47 8.00
N ILE A 51 -10.32 -16.51 8.02
CA ILE A 51 -9.34 -16.27 6.97
C ILE A 51 -7.98 -16.74 7.47
N ILE A 52 -7.41 -17.74 6.78
CA ILE A 52 -6.05 -18.19 7.00
C ILE A 52 -5.10 -17.21 6.30
N ILE A 53 -4.62 -16.23 7.06
CA ILE A 53 -3.55 -15.32 6.64
C ILE A 53 -2.39 -15.41 7.62
N ASP A 54 -1.22 -15.76 7.11
CA ASP A 54 0.06 -15.72 7.81
C ASP A 54 0.90 -14.53 7.32
N ALA A 55 2.09 -14.34 7.91
CA ALA A 55 2.97 -13.24 7.55
C ALA A 55 3.38 -13.28 6.06
N ASP A 56 3.64 -14.46 5.51
CA ASP A 56 4.05 -14.61 4.11
C ASP A 56 2.92 -14.22 3.17
N ARG A 57 1.69 -14.61 3.50
CA ARG A 57 0.49 -14.23 2.74
C ARG A 57 0.21 -12.73 2.86
N ALA A 58 0.34 -12.14 4.04
CA ALA A 58 0.20 -10.70 4.23
C ALA A 58 1.24 -9.92 3.41
N ASN A 59 2.50 -10.37 3.42
CA ASN A 59 3.57 -9.80 2.62
C ASN A 59 3.30 -9.93 1.11
N ALA A 60 2.86 -11.11 0.65
CA ALA A 60 2.51 -11.34 -0.76
C ALA A 60 1.37 -10.42 -1.24
N ILE A 61 0.34 -10.24 -0.41
CA ILE A 61 -0.76 -9.30 -0.69
C ILE A 61 -0.24 -7.88 -0.80
N TYR A 62 0.56 -7.42 0.18
CA TYR A 62 1.14 -6.08 0.14
C TYR A 62 2.00 -5.86 -1.11
N CYS A 63 2.87 -6.81 -1.46
CA CYS A 63 3.73 -6.73 -2.65
C CYS A 63 2.91 -6.70 -3.95
N TYR A 64 1.85 -7.50 -4.04
CA TYR A 64 0.91 -7.47 -5.15
C TYR A 64 0.29 -6.08 -5.29
N LEU A 65 -0.30 -5.53 -4.22
CA LEU A 65 -0.94 -4.21 -4.24
C LEU A 65 0.04 -3.10 -4.63
N ARG A 66 1.26 -3.12 -4.08
CA ARG A 66 2.31 -2.15 -4.41
C ARG A 66 2.69 -2.20 -5.89
N ARG A 67 2.82 -3.40 -6.46
CA ARG A 67 3.14 -3.60 -7.89
C ARG A 67 2.02 -3.07 -8.79
N GLU A 68 0.78 -3.42 -8.48
CA GLU A 68 -0.39 -2.94 -9.24
C GLU A 68 -0.50 -1.42 -9.16
N TYR A 69 -0.38 -0.83 -7.96
CA TYR A 69 -0.38 0.61 -7.76
C TYR A 69 0.69 1.31 -8.62
N SER A 70 1.92 0.81 -8.58
CA SER A 70 3.04 1.38 -9.35
C SER A 70 2.81 1.27 -10.85
N SER A 71 2.26 0.15 -11.32
CA SER A 71 1.92 -0.08 -12.73
C SER A 71 0.82 0.88 -13.21
N ILE A 72 -0.26 1.03 -12.43
CA ILE A 72 -1.35 1.96 -12.76
C ILE A 72 -0.82 3.39 -12.85
N ASN A 73 -0.05 3.85 -11.85
CA ASN A 73 0.53 5.19 -11.85
C ASN A 73 1.48 5.44 -13.02
N LEU A 74 2.33 4.45 -13.37
CA LEU A 74 3.24 4.59 -14.51
C LEU A 74 2.48 4.75 -15.82
N ARG A 75 1.41 3.97 -16.02
CA ARG A 75 0.57 4.04 -17.22
C ARG A 75 -0.20 5.35 -17.31
N LEU A 76 -0.74 5.85 -16.19
CA LEU A 76 -1.35 7.18 -16.11
C LEU A 76 -0.33 8.28 -16.45
N ALA A 77 0.88 8.21 -15.87
CA ALA A 77 1.94 9.21 -16.12
C ALA A 77 2.44 9.22 -17.58
N ARG A 78 2.36 8.09 -18.28
CA ARG A 78 2.70 7.97 -19.70
C ARG A 78 1.55 8.31 -20.65
N GLY A 79 0.35 8.57 -20.14
CA GLY A 79 -0.85 8.75 -20.95
C GLY A 79 -1.32 7.47 -21.65
N GLU A 80 -0.86 6.28 -21.20
CA GLU A 80 -1.33 4.98 -21.70
C GLU A 80 -2.70 4.59 -21.11
N LEU A 81 -3.13 5.29 -20.05
CA LEU A 81 -4.43 5.17 -19.40
C LEU A 81 -4.91 6.57 -19.05
N ASP A 82 -6.22 6.79 -19.20
CA ASP A 82 -6.92 7.92 -18.58
C ASP A 82 -7.63 7.48 -17.30
N ILE A 83 -7.89 8.43 -16.40
CA ILE A 83 -8.62 8.17 -15.15
C ILE A 83 -9.99 7.54 -15.42
N GLY A 84 -10.68 7.98 -16.49
CA GLY A 84 -11.98 7.42 -16.89
C GLY A 84 -11.92 5.99 -17.43
N MET A 85 -10.73 5.47 -17.74
CA MET A 85 -10.52 4.10 -18.22
C MET A 85 -10.18 3.12 -17.08
N LEU A 86 -10.04 3.62 -15.85
CA LEU A 86 -9.72 2.77 -14.72
C LEU A 86 -10.92 1.91 -14.33
N THR A 87 -10.68 0.61 -14.20
CA THR A 87 -11.65 -0.31 -13.61
C THR A 87 -11.87 0.02 -12.13
N ASN A 88 -13.04 -0.33 -11.59
CA ASN A 88 -13.33 -0.17 -10.16
C ASN A 88 -12.23 -0.78 -9.25
N LYS A 89 -11.69 -1.93 -9.64
CA LYS A 89 -10.59 -2.58 -8.91
C LYS A 89 -9.33 -1.72 -8.89
N GLN A 90 -8.97 -1.09 -10.02
CA GLN A 90 -7.80 -0.21 -10.09
C GLN A 90 -8.00 1.05 -9.26
N ILE A 91 -9.20 1.64 -9.29
CA ILE A 91 -9.56 2.80 -8.45
C ILE A 91 -9.43 2.46 -6.96
N GLU A 92 -9.94 1.30 -6.53
CA GLU A 92 -9.82 0.84 -5.15
C GLU A 92 -8.36 0.60 -4.73
N ILE A 93 -7.52 0.05 -5.62
CA ILE A 93 -6.08 -0.13 -5.35
C ILE A 93 -5.39 1.23 -5.21
N LEU A 94 -5.65 2.18 -6.12
CA LEU A 94 -5.09 3.54 -6.05
C LEU A 94 -5.47 4.22 -4.72
N SER A 95 -6.74 4.15 -4.34
CA SER A 95 -7.24 4.72 -3.09
C SER A 95 -6.61 4.06 -1.85
N SER A 96 -6.54 2.72 -1.84
CA SER A 96 -6.02 1.97 -0.68
C SER A 96 -4.50 2.13 -0.51
N MET A 97 -3.77 2.36 -1.60
CA MET A 97 -2.32 2.51 -1.61
C MET A 97 -1.85 3.96 -1.77
N GLN A 98 -2.76 4.96 -1.69
CA GLN A 98 -2.44 6.38 -1.86
C GLN A 98 -1.34 6.89 -0.93
N PHE A 99 -1.15 6.23 0.22
CA PHE A 99 -0.09 6.56 1.17
C PHE A 99 1.32 6.42 0.58
N LEU A 100 1.49 5.63 -0.49
CA LEU A 100 2.75 5.53 -1.23
C LEU A 100 3.09 6.82 -2.01
N GLU A 101 2.10 7.65 -2.36
CA GLU A 101 2.33 8.92 -3.05
C GLU A 101 3.06 9.93 -2.15
N HIS A 102 2.69 9.94 -0.86
CA HIS A 102 3.28 10.86 0.13
C HIS A 102 4.77 10.59 0.38
N PHE A 103 5.28 9.40 0.03
CA PHE A 103 6.71 9.09 0.13
C PHE A 103 7.54 9.78 -0.97
N ALA A 104 7.01 9.90 -2.19
CA ALA A 104 7.70 10.64 -3.26
C ALA A 104 7.80 12.15 -2.92
N ARG A 105 6.75 12.71 -2.30
CA ARG A 105 6.67 14.14 -1.95
C ARG A 105 7.57 14.55 -0.77
N HIS A 106 7.99 13.65 0.10
CA HIS A 106 8.92 13.97 1.20
C HIS A 106 10.41 13.99 0.79
N ARG A 107 10.77 13.44 -0.38
CA ARG A 107 12.15 13.52 -0.92
C ARG A 107 12.38 14.72 -1.83
N ASN A 108 11.36 15.17 -2.54
CA ASN A 108 11.46 16.38 -3.37
C ASN A 108 10.95 17.54 -2.53
N GLY A 109 11.86 18.31 -1.93
CA GLY A 109 11.55 19.48 -1.10
C GLY A 109 10.89 20.63 -1.86
N GLU A 110 9.69 20.41 -2.41
CA GLU A 110 8.78 21.46 -2.82
C GLU A 110 7.38 21.14 -2.30
N ARG A 111 6.93 21.95 -1.34
CA ARG A 111 5.51 22.17 -1.11
C ARG A 111 4.86 22.65 -2.41
N ASN A 112 3.66 22.14 -2.66
CA ASN A 112 2.58 22.59 -3.58
C ASN A 112 2.21 21.42 -4.51
N VAL A 113 0.97 20.94 -4.55
CA VAL A 113 -0.24 21.69 -4.89
C VAL A 113 -1.43 21.25 -4.02
N ASN A 114 -2.12 22.24 -3.46
CA ASN A 114 -3.48 22.12 -2.94
C ASN A 114 -4.40 21.54 -4.04
N LEU A 115 -4.87 20.31 -3.88
CA LEU A 115 -6.04 19.82 -4.61
C LEU A 115 -7.28 20.07 -3.73
N ARG A 116 -7.67 21.35 -3.71
CA ARG A 116 -8.99 21.97 -3.51
C ARG A 116 -9.93 21.35 -2.46
N GLY A 117 -10.21 22.04 -1.35
CA GLY A 117 -11.21 23.11 -1.28
C GLY A 117 -11.20 24.21 -2.37
N VAL A 118 -12.40 24.52 -2.85
CA VAL A 118 -12.85 25.45 -3.92
C VAL A 118 -12.97 24.83 -5.31
#